data_AF-A0AAD9SFJ2-F1
#
_entry.id   AF-A0AAD9SFJ2-F1
#
_cell.length_a   1.000
_cell.length_b   1.000
_cell.length_c   1.000
_cell.angle_alpha   90.00
_cell.angle_beta   90.00
_cell.angle_gamma   90.00
#
_symmetry.space_group_name_H-M   'P 1'
#
loop_
_entity.id
_entity.type
_entity.pdbx_description
1 polymer ?
#
loop_
_entity_poly.entity_id
_entity_poly.type
_entity_poly.pdbx_seq_one_letter_code
_entity_poly.pdbx_strand_id
1 'polypeptide(L)'
;MNSIDYKDYPAVSSWPDLEVLRSWHKEYITADDKDFYGDSNFMRAVDSDPLDTDEIEKQVHRLMSTAHTRVTERFCEKCHHALEHWPPVFNPQTGSKATVIRLLTTTEVEAATRNGCHFCAFLLCGLRVRGWLDVFRKIERRLQILGDDGEASLSVQQWEVRCNDNQPLWVNFPGHVATYFNTAHAAQTRLESHVMSSASKLWEQTLDPLDLVKIWLANCSNSHGVCSSRKTHGKPTRLISIGHDSVRLTLTKDWEGPKPYATLSYCWGNAEFIKLTSDNFGSFLNAIPHGQLPQTIRDAVHIVRRIGLEFIWVDALCIIQDQLEDWEYEASCMSDVYGGAYVNLAASSARDVHGGCFAESQHYSGGFCARVTNLSDGPDENPVAQCFYSREVYKESCLNNHLATRAWTLQEKLLTSRTIYFGDHGLFWECRSNIASEYLPDWIPGAVCNDRLVRPEHVAWDWDRIVTQYSAADLTIRLDPHGNVKDGEIRISVSALIRGLFQSRCEIPNKTPPFASYVLLDGGTRPCPIYTDCLGDESAIAESDNIFLLPITSGQTISKPRLKEELDDEEVERQRDYYEFMAVLDKVGTAAAKDECLEEVENSEFPAARYVLVIK
;
A
#
# COMPACT_ATOMS: atom_id res chain seq x y z
N MET A 1 41.62 11.56 5.50
CA MET A 1 41.80 11.46 6.96
C MET A 1 42.28 12.80 7.50
N ASN A 2 41.38 13.61 8.05
CA ASN A 2 41.70 14.75 8.93
C ASN A 2 40.85 14.54 10.19
N SER A 3 41.50 14.33 11.34
CA SER A 3 40.83 14.15 12.62
C SER A 3 40.14 15.45 13.04
N ILE A 4 38.81 15.43 13.10
CA ILE A 4 38.04 16.48 13.77
C ILE A 4 38.15 16.20 15.28
N ASP A 5 38.59 17.19 16.07
CA ASP A 5 38.72 17.09 17.52
C ASP A 5 37.35 17.32 18.17
N TYR A 6 36.77 16.27 18.76
CA TYR A 6 35.36 16.21 19.21
C TYR A 6 35.14 16.54 20.69
N LYS A 7 36.01 17.37 21.31
CA LYS A 7 35.94 17.67 22.75
C LYS A 7 34.91 18.73 23.19
N ASP A 8 34.18 19.35 22.26
CA ASP A 8 33.24 20.45 22.56
C ASP A 8 31.76 20.07 22.37
N TYR A 9 31.35 18.85 22.75
CA TYR A 9 29.93 18.50 22.83
C TYR A 9 29.41 18.71 24.27
N PRO A 10 28.34 19.49 24.49
CA PRO A 10 27.74 19.61 25.81
C PRO A 10 27.21 18.24 26.25
N ALA A 11 27.55 17.84 27.46
CA ALA A 11 27.04 16.62 28.09
C ALA A 11 25.52 16.74 28.23
N VAL A 12 24.77 16.15 27.31
CA VAL A 12 23.33 16.02 27.42
C VAL A 12 23.08 15.02 28.56
N SER A 13 22.45 15.48 29.64
CA SER A 13 22.26 14.73 30.90
C SER A 13 21.42 13.45 30.80
N SER A 14 21.02 13.06 29.59
CA SER A 14 20.18 11.89 29.28
C SER A 14 20.90 10.81 28.49
N TRP A 15 22.19 10.97 28.15
CA TRP A 15 22.96 9.92 27.49
C TRP A 15 23.57 8.93 28.50
N PRO A 16 23.70 7.64 28.14
CA PRO A 16 24.37 6.65 28.99
C PRO A 16 25.84 7.02 29.26
N ASP A 17 26.35 6.62 30.42
CA ASP A 17 27.78 6.76 30.74
C ASP A 17 28.65 5.87 29.82
N LEU A 18 29.91 6.25 29.64
CA LEU A 18 30.89 5.58 28.79
C LEU A 18 31.08 4.10 29.12
N GLU A 19 30.97 3.70 30.39
CA GLU A 19 31.06 2.29 30.77
C GLU A 19 29.88 1.46 30.24
N VAL A 20 28.67 2.02 30.30
CA VAL A 20 27.45 1.41 29.73
C VAL A 20 27.57 1.30 28.22
N LEU A 21 28.03 2.36 27.56
CA LEU A 21 28.25 2.36 26.11
C LEU A 21 29.30 1.32 25.69
N ARG A 22 30.40 1.17 26.43
CA ARG A 22 31.42 0.15 26.16
C ARG A 22 30.90 -1.27 26.37
N SER A 23 30.05 -1.51 27.38
CA SER A 23 29.40 -2.81 27.57
C SER A 23 28.48 -3.12 26.40
N TRP A 24 27.62 -2.16 26.05
CA TRP A 24 26.72 -2.27 24.91
C TRP A 24 27.47 -2.53 23.60
N HIS A 25 28.58 -1.83 23.34
CA HIS A 25 29.37 -1.98 22.12
C HIS A 25 30.00 -3.36 21.98
N LYS A 26 30.48 -3.94 23.09
CA LYS A 26 30.98 -5.32 23.09
C LYS A 26 29.88 -6.29 22.70
N GLU A 27 28.70 -6.16 23.30
CA GLU A 27 27.53 -6.99 22.97
C GLU A 27 27.15 -6.80 21.50
N TYR A 28 27.03 -5.54 21.05
CA TYR A 28 26.63 -5.15 19.70
C TYR A 28 27.54 -5.72 18.61
N ILE A 29 28.86 -5.54 18.69
CA ILE A 29 29.79 -6.05 17.67
C ILE A 29 29.79 -7.58 17.60
N THR A 30 29.58 -8.24 18.74
CA THR A 30 29.53 -9.71 18.80
C THR A 30 28.15 -10.29 18.54
N ALA A 31 27.13 -9.44 18.45
CA ALA A 31 25.73 -9.87 18.28
C ALA A 31 25.58 -10.59 16.94
N ASP A 32 24.90 -11.72 16.98
CA ASP A 32 24.42 -12.40 15.78
C ASP A 32 22.99 -11.96 15.43
N ASP A 33 22.47 -12.38 14.29
CA ASP A 33 21.18 -11.88 13.80
C ASP A 33 19.98 -12.35 14.61
N LYS A 34 20.12 -13.37 15.45
CA LYS A 34 19.04 -13.78 16.35
C LYS A 34 18.91 -12.80 17.51
N ASP A 35 19.98 -12.10 17.86
CA ASP A 35 20.02 -11.16 18.98
C ASP A 35 19.30 -9.82 18.66
N PHE A 36 19.13 -9.51 17.39
CA PHE A 36 18.37 -8.33 16.94
C PHE A 36 16.86 -8.64 16.76
N TYR A 37 16.41 -9.89 16.92
CA TYR A 37 15.00 -10.27 16.78
C TYR A 37 14.19 -9.90 18.03
N GLY A 38 13.21 -9.01 17.88
CA GLY A 38 12.33 -8.58 18.97
C GLY A 38 12.96 -7.52 19.89
N ASP A 39 12.34 -7.33 21.04
CA ASP A 39 12.59 -6.27 22.02
C ASP A 39 13.87 -6.54 22.84
N SER A 40 14.99 -6.77 22.15
CA SER A 40 16.27 -7.15 22.74
C SER A 40 16.82 -6.04 23.63
N ASN A 41 17.62 -6.42 24.64
CA ASN A 41 18.09 -5.45 25.63
C ASN A 41 18.93 -4.32 25.01
N PHE A 42 19.74 -4.61 23.99
CA PHE A 42 20.56 -3.60 23.34
C PHE A 42 19.75 -2.75 22.35
N MET A 43 18.71 -3.30 21.70
CA MET A 43 17.79 -2.51 20.86
C MET A 43 16.92 -1.58 21.71
N ARG A 44 16.37 -2.06 22.84
CA ARG A 44 15.69 -1.21 23.84
C ARG A 44 16.57 -0.07 24.33
N ALA A 45 17.85 -0.37 24.56
CA ALA A 45 18.81 0.65 24.98
C ALA A 45 18.96 1.73 23.91
N VAL A 46 19.12 1.34 22.63
CA VAL A 46 19.15 2.27 21.49
C VAL A 46 17.84 3.05 21.40
N ASP A 47 16.68 2.40 21.49
CA ASP A 47 15.38 3.07 21.37
C ASP A 47 15.16 4.14 22.45
N SER A 48 15.69 3.92 23.65
CA SER A 48 15.61 4.88 24.75
C SER A 48 16.52 6.10 24.60
N ASP A 49 17.51 6.07 23.68
CA ASP A 49 18.41 7.20 23.48
C ASP A 49 17.67 8.39 22.87
N PRO A 50 18.03 9.63 23.28
CA PRO A 50 17.53 10.83 22.66
C PRO A 50 18.12 10.97 21.24
N LEU A 51 17.31 11.50 20.32
CA LEU A 51 17.76 11.88 18.99
C LEU A 51 17.92 13.40 18.91
N ASP A 52 19.15 13.89 18.76
CA ASP A 52 19.42 15.32 18.60
C ASP A 52 19.21 15.74 17.13
N THR A 53 17.95 16.06 16.80
CA THR A 53 17.56 16.42 15.43
C THR A 53 18.23 17.70 14.94
N ASP A 54 18.51 18.65 15.84
CA ASP A 54 19.15 19.92 15.50
C ASP A 54 20.61 19.73 15.11
N GLU A 55 21.34 18.87 15.83
CA GLU A 55 22.72 18.54 15.47
C GLU A 55 22.78 17.70 14.19
N ILE A 56 21.85 16.75 14.01
CA ILE A 56 21.72 16.00 12.75
C ILE A 56 21.53 16.97 11.59
N GLU A 57 20.62 17.94 11.71
CA GLU A 57 20.35 18.94 10.68
C GLU A 57 21.59 19.79 10.37
N LYS A 58 22.33 20.24 11.40
CA LYS A 58 23.60 20.96 11.22
C LYS A 58 24.65 20.10 10.52
N GLN A 59 24.74 18.80 10.86
CA GLN A 59 25.67 17.88 10.22
C GLN A 59 25.32 17.66 8.75
N VAL A 60 24.04 17.42 8.44
CA VAL A 60 23.54 17.30 7.06
C VAL A 60 23.87 18.57 6.27
N HIS A 61 23.59 19.76 6.82
CA HIS A 61 23.86 21.02 6.16
C HIS A 61 25.37 21.22 5.88
N ARG A 62 26.24 20.88 6.84
CA ARG A 62 27.70 20.89 6.61
C ARG A 62 28.09 19.95 5.47
N LEU A 63 27.56 18.73 5.47
CA LEU A 63 27.88 17.70 4.48
C LEU A 63 27.37 18.04 3.07
N MET A 64 26.27 18.79 2.93
CA MET A 64 25.76 19.23 1.63
C MET A 64 26.77 20.06 0.83
N SER A 65 27.71 20.72 1.51
CA SER A 65 28.77 21.53 0.89
C SER A 65 30.02 20.75 0.48
N THR A 66 30.09 19.46 0.80
CA THR A 66 31.28 18.63 0.55
C THR A 66 31.32 18.05 -0.87
N ALA A 67 32.51 17.68 -1.34
CA ALA A 67 32.68 17.13 -2.69
C ALA A 67 31.94 15.79 -2.89
N HIS A 68 31.95 14.91 -1.89
CA HIS A 68 31.37 13.56 -1.98
C HIS A 68 29.83 13.53 -2.05
N THR A 69 29.17 14.60 -1.61
CA THR A 69 27.70 14.76 -1.71
C THR A 69 27.28 15.55 -2.95
N ARG A 70 28.24 15.98 -3.78
CA ARG A 70 27.96 16.64 -5.05
C ARG A 70 27.31 15.65 -6.01
N VAL A 71 26.24 16.09 -6.65
CA VAL A 71 25.46 15.27 -7.58
C VAL A 71 25.80 15.65 -9.02
N THR A 72 26.18 14.67 -9.81
CA THR A 72 26.34 14.76 -11.26
C THR A 72 25.42 13.72 -11.88
N GLU A 73 24.72 14.04 -12.97
CA GLU A 73 23.88 13.05 -13.68
C GLU A 73 22.97 12.22 -12.74
N ARG A 74 22.37 12.89 -11.73
CA ARG A 74 21.43 12.33 -10.71
C ARG A 74 22.04 11.50 -9.58
N PHE A 75 23.35 11.23 -9.57
CA PHE A 75 23.99 10.46 -8.50
C PHE A 75 25.15 11.21 -7.86
N CYS A 76 25.37 10.98 -6.56
CA CYS A 76 26.59 11.44 -5.90
C CYS A 76 27.78 10.54 -6.25
N GLU A 77 28.99 10.99 -5.96
CA GLU A 77 30.24 10.28 -6.28
C GLU A 77 30.25 8.81 -5.80
N LYS A 78 29.89 8.56 -4.53
CA LYS A 78 29.83 7.19 -4.00
C LYS A 78 28.76 6.33 -4.69
N CYS A 79 27.64 6.92 -5.12
CA CYS A 79 26.59 6.19 -5.84
C CYS A 79 27.00 5.88 -7.28
N HIS A 80 27.66 6.80 -7.97
CA HIS A 80 28.26 6.55 -9.29
C HIS A 80 29.24 5.40 -9.22
N HIS A 81 30.19 5.45 -8.29
CA HIS A 81 31.16 4.39 -8.11
C HIS A 81 30.49 3.03 -7.86
N ALA A 82 29.44 2.98 -7.04
CA ALA A 82 28.71 1.74 -6.78
C ALA A 82 28.03 1.17 -8.04
N LEU A 83 27.45 2.02 -8.89
CA LEU A 83 26.80 1.61 -10.15
C LEU A 83 27.83 1.18 -11.22
N GLU A 84 29.00 1.81 -11.26
CA GLU A 84 30.10 1.45 -12.18
C GLU A 84 30.82 0.15 -11.78
N HIS A 85 30.80 -0.20 -10.50
CA HIS A 85 31.46 -1.41 -9.97
C HIS A 85 30.44 -2.42 -9.46
N TRP A 86 29.33 -2.57 -10.20
CA TRP A 86 28.22 -3.40 -9.76
C TRP A 86 28.56 -4.89 -9.86
N PRO A 87 28.27 -5.70 -8.83
CA PRO A 87 28.62 -7.11 -8.84
C PRO A 87 27.77 -7.93 -9.83
N PRO A 88 28.35 -8.94 -10.50
CA PRO A 88 27.64 -9.76 -11.50
C PRO A 88 26.43 -10.51 -10.92
N VAL A 89 25.50 -10.89 -11.80
CA VAL A 89 24.39 -11.79 -11.48
C VAL A 89 24.94 -13.22 -11.36
N PHE A 90 25.41 -13.57 -10.16
CA PHE A 90 25.87 -14.91 -9.74
C PHE A 90 27.09 -15.48 -10.49
N ASN A 91 28.14 -15.84 -9.72
CA ASN A 91 29.24 -16.67 -10.22
C ASN A 91 29.14 -18.09 -9.61
N PRO A 92 28.88 -19.14 -10.42
CA PRO A 92 28.79 -20.52 -9.96
C PRO A 92 30.04 -21.02 -9.21
N GLN A 93 31.20 -20.42 -9.46
CA GLN A 93 32.47 -20.82 -8.84
C GLN A 93 32.64 -20.30 -7.41
N THR A 94 31.95 -19.22 -7.03
CA THR A 94 32.12 -18.56 -5.73
C THR A 94 30.98 -18.82 -4.74
N GLY A 95 29.89 -19.44 -5.20
CA GLY A 95 28.66 -19.63 -4.41
C GLY A 95 27.90 -18.32 -4.15
N SER A 96 26.77 -18.41 -3.46
CA SER A 96 25.95 -17.26 -3.05
C SER A 96 26.71 -16.39 -2.02
N LYS A 97 27.15 -15.20 -2.42
CA LYS A 97 27.89 -14.26 -1.56
C LYS A 97 27.24 -12.87 -1.57
N ALA A 98 27.23 -12.22 -0.41
CA ALA A 98 26.91 -10.80 -0.30
C ALA A 98 28.17 -9.97 -0.55
N THR A 99 28.08 -8.96 -1.42
CA THR A 99 29.20 -8.06 -1.75
C THR A 99 28.86 -6.65 -1.28
N VAL A 100 29.70 -6.08 -0.42
CA VAL A 100 29.59 -4.68 0.00
C VAL A 100 29.99 -3.79 -1.18
N ILE A 101 29.09 -2.91 -1.59
CA ILE A 101 29.29 -1.99 -2.72
C ILE A 101 29.50 -0.54 -2.27
N ARG A 102 29.10 -0.22 -1.04
CA ARG A 102 29.24 1.13 -0.47
C ARG A 102 29.19 1.12 1.05
N LEU A 103 30.02 1.95 1.67
CA LEU A 103 29.86 2.39 3.06
C LEU A 103 29.15 3.74 3.12
N LEU A 104 28.30 3.93 4.12
CA LEU A 104 27.43 5.10 4.25
C LEU A 104 27.16 5.45 5.71
N THR A 105 26.91 6.73 5.95
CA THR A 105 26.23 7.22 7.15
C THR A 105 24.88 7.82 6.77
N THR A 106 23.91 7.79 7.68
CA THR A 106 22.57 8.33 7.41
C THR A 106 22.59 9.82 7.07
N THR A 107 23.46 10.60 7.71
CA THR A 107 23.61 12.04 7.46
C THR A 107 24.24 12.35 6.10
N GLU A 108 25.20 11.54 5.64
CA GLU A 108 25.77 11.67 4.29
C GLU A 108 24.73 11.33 3.21
N VAL A 109 23.99 10.23 3.40
CA VAL A 109 22.91 9.83 2.49
C VAL A 109 21.87 10.94 2.40
N GLU A 110 21.43 11.49 3.53
CA GLU A 110 20.46 12.59 3.55
C GLU A 110 20.99 13.87 2.90
N ALA A 111 22.24 14.24 3.15
CA ALA A 111 22.86 15.40 2.48
C ALA A 111 22.90 15.21 0.96
N ALA A 112 23.30 14.03 0.48
CA ALA A 112 23.30 13.70 -0.95
C ALA A 112 21.88 13.67 -1.53
N THR A 113 20.89 13.18 -0.80
CA THR A 113 19.46 13.22 -1.18
C THR A 113 18.99 14.66 -1.39
N ARG A 114 19.30 15.58 -0.47
CA ARG A 114 18.94 17.01 -0.59
C ARG A 114 19.67 17.72 -1.74
N ASN A 115 20.84 17.22 -2.12
CA ASN A 115 21.55 17.65 -3.33
C ASN A 115 21.01 17.00 -4.62
N GLY A 116 19.98 16.14 -4.53
CA GLY A 116 19.31 15.51 -5.67
C GLY A 116 19.80 14.12 -6.07
N CYS A 117 20.51 13.40 -5.20
CA CYS A 117 20.97 12.04 -5.50
C CYS A 117 19.81 11.03 -5.41
N HIS A 118 19.46 10.40 -6.54
CA HIS A 118 18.32 9.48 -6.62
C HIS A 118 18.55 8.19 -5.82
N PHE A 119 19.75 7.60 -5.90
CA PHE A 119 20.03 6.36 -5.17
C PHE A 119 20.08 6.63 -3.65
N CYS A 120 20.65 7.76 -3.21
CA CYS A 120 20.58 8.12 -1.79
C CYS A 120 19.13 8.39 -1.33
N ALA A 121 18.32 9.08 -2.14
CA ALA A 121 16.90 9.29 -1.85
C ALA A 121 16.16 7.96 -1.69
N PHE A 122 16.43 6.99 -2.56
CA PHE A 122 15.88 5.64 -2.48
C PHE A 122 16.28 4.90 -1.19
N LEU A 123 17.57 4.91 -0.82
CA LEU A 123 18.05 4.29 0.41
C LEU A 123 17.41 4.94 1.66
N LEU A 124 17.39 6.28 1.70
CA LEU A 124 16.83 7.04 2.81
C LEU A 124 15.32 6.79 2.96
N CYS A 125 14.59 6.76 1.84
CA CYS A 125 13.17 6.48 1.81
C CYS A 125 12.88 5.06 2.33
N GLY A 126 13.66 4.07 1.89
CA GLY A 126 13.57 2.70 2.39
C GLY A 126 13.74 2.58 3.91
N LEU A 127 14.72 3.28 4.47
CA LEU A 127 14.93 3.31 5.93
C LEU A 127 13.81 4.05 6.68
N ARG A 128 13.28 5.14 6.12
CA ARG A 128 12.19 5.94 6.72
C ARG A 128 10.88 5.16 6.79
N VAL A 129 10.44 4.60 5.66
CA VAL A 129 9.16 3.88 5.55
C VAL A 129 9.10 2.70 6.52
N ARG A 130 10.25 2.07 6.77
CA ARG A 130 10.34 0.93 7.68
C ARG A 130 10.66 1.28 9.14
N GLY A 131 10.76 2.58 9.46
CA GLY A 131 11.03 3.05 10.83
C GLY A 131 12.47 2.90 11.32
N TRP A 132 13.42 2.57 10.43
CA TRP A 132 14.80 2.27 10.80
C TRP A 132 15.74 3.47 10.80
N LEU A 133 15.36 4.59 10.16
CA LEU A 133 16.27 5.75 10.00
C LEU A 133 16.78 6.26 11.36
N ASP A 134 15.89 6.43 12.33
CA ASP A 134 16.27 6.98 13.63
C ASP A 134 17.06 5.98 14.47
N VAL A 135 16.75 4.68 14.36
CA VAL A 135 17.54 3.61 14.98
C VAL A 135 18.98 3.64 14.46
N PHE A 136 19.17 3.73 13.14
CA PHE A 136 20.50 3.86 12.53
C PHE A 136 21.25 5.07 13.07
N ARG A 137 20.61 6.25 13.12
CA ARG A 137 21.22 7.48 13.65
C ARG A 137 21.65 7.35 15.10
N LYS A 138 20.85 6.70 15.94
CA LYS A 138 21.18 6.47 17.35
C LYS A 138 22.36 5.52 17.51
N ILE A 139 22.41 4.45 16.72
CA ILE A 139 23.55 3.52 16.69
C ILE A 139 24.82 4.24 16.21
N GLU A 140 24.75 4.96 15.09
CA GLU A 140 25.87 5.78 14.58
C GLU A 140 26.40 6.72 15.67
N ARG A 141 25.50 7.35 16.43
CA ARG A 141 25.88 8.24 17.52
C ARG A 141 26.59 7.51 18.67
N ARG A 142 26.11 6.33 19.09
CA ARG A 142 26.79 5.50 20.10
C ARG A 142 28.21 5.16 19.69
N LEU A 143 28.39 4.71 18.44
CA LEU A 143 29.70 4.35 17.89
C LEU A 143 30.65 5.57 17.87
N GLN A 144 30.17 6.72 17.41
CA GLN A 144 30.94 7.97 17.41
C GLN A 144 31.42 8.39 18.80
N ILE A 145 30.58 8.27 19.84
CA ILE A 145 30.96 8.61 21.22
C ILE A 145 32.12 7.71 21.71
N LEU A 146 32.15 6.45 21.24
CA LEU A 146 33.20 5.50 21.56
C LEU A 146 34.46 5.67 20.71
N GLY A 147 34.46 6.58 19.73
CA GLY A 147 35.54 6.77 18.77
C GLY A 147 35.60 5.67 17.70
N ASP A 148 34.48 4.98 17.48
CA ASP A 148 34.31 4.01 16.39
C ASP A 148 33.66 4.72 15.20
N ASP A 149 34.34 4.72 14.06
CA ASP A 149 33.86 5.32 12.82
C ASP A 149 32.78 4.45 12.12
N GLY A 150 32.36 3.33 12.73
CA GLY A 150 31.50 2.30 12.17
C GLY A 150 30.38 2.81 11.26
N GLU A 151 30.64 2.75 9.96
CA GLU A 151 29.67 3.10 8.91
C GLU A 151 28.68 1.94 8.69
N ALA A 152 27.47 2.27 8.27
CA ALA A 152 26.57 1.28 7.70
C ALA A 152 27.10 0.83 6.33
N SER A 153 26.71 -0.37 5.91
CA SER A 153 27.18 -0.93 4.64
C SER A 153 26.01 -1.35 3.75
N LEU A 154 26.08 -0.99 2.46
CA LEU A 154 25.15 -1.44 1.43
C LEU A 154 25.74 -2.65 0.73
N SER A 155 25.03 -3.78 0.79
CA SER A 155 25.45 -5.04 0.18
C SER A 155 24.47 -5.51 -0.88
N VAL A 156 24.98 -6.10 -1.95
CA VAL A 156 24.17 -6.81 -2.96
C VAL A 156 24.32 -8.30 -2.72
N GLN A 157 23.22 -9.04 -2.65
CA GLN A 157 23.26 -10.50 -2.52
C GLN A 157 23.00 -11.19 -3.86
N GLN A 158 23.81 -12.21 -4.14
CA GLN A 158 23.68 -13.08 -5.30
C GLN A 158 23.08 -14.42 -4.86
N TRP A 159 22.00 -14.87 -5.51
CA TRP A 159 21.41 -16.21 -5.31
C TRP A 159 21.72 -17.13 -6.48
N GLU A 160 21.73 -18.45 -6.24
CA GLU A 160 21.95 -19.46 -7.28
C GLU A 160 20.92 -19.36 -8.41
N VAL A 161 21.42 -19.39 -9.65
CA VAL A 161 20.62 -19.25 -10.87
C VAL A 161 19.71 -20.46 -11.05
N ARG A 162 18.42 -20.27 -10.77
CA ARG A 162 17.32 -20.66 -11.66
C ARG A 162 16.27 -19.55 -11.61
N CYS A 163 16.29 -18.64 -12.58
CA CYS A 163 15.12 -17.83 -12.97
C CYS A 163 14.76 -16.56 -12.16
N ASN A 164 15.70 -15.79 -11.59
CA ASN A 164 15.35 -14.44 -11.11
C ASN A 164 16.34 -13.38 -11.57
N ASP A 165 15.87 -12.45 -12.41
CA ASP A 165 16.54 -11.20 -12.79
C ASP A 165 16.66 -10.22 -11.60
N ASN A 166 16.59 -10.69 -10.36
CA ASN A 166 16.45 -9.88 -9.15
C ASN A 166 17.71 -10.01 -8.27
N GLN A 167 18.30 -8.87 -7.88
CA GLN A 167 19.43 -8.77 -6.97
C GLN A 167 19.01 -8.00 -5.70
N PRO A 168 18.74 -8.69 -4.57
CA PRO A 168 18.39 -8.04 -3.33
C PRO A 168 19.51 -7.14 -2.81
N LEU A 169 19.11 -5.98 -2.29
CA LEU A 169 19.98 -4.98 -1.66
C LEU A 169 19.71 -4.93 -0.16
N TRP A 170 20.78 -4.82 0.62
CA TRP A 170 20.74 -4.89 2.07
C TRP A 170 21.47 -3.70 2.66
N VAL A 171 20.77 -2.87 3.44
CA VAL A 171 21.39 -1.82 4.25
C VAL A 171 21.67 -2.40 5.63
N ASN A 172 22.93 -2.72 5.89
CA ASN A 172 23.36 -3.34 7.14
C ASN A 172 23.55 -2.28 8.23
N PHE A 173 23.32 -2.67 9.49
CA PHE A 173 23.54 -1.78 10.63
C PHE A 173 24.99 -1.25 10.69
N PRO A 174 25.21 -0.06 11.26
CA PRO A 174 26.53 0.54 11.40
C PRO A 174 27.53 -0.42 12.05
N GLY A 175 28.69 -0.66 11.41
CA GLY A 175 29.71 -1.60 11.90
C GLY A 175 29.46 -3.08 11.56
N HIS A 176 28.35 -3.44 10.92
CA HIS A 176 28.04 -4.80 10.48
C HIS A 176 28.07 -4.95 8.95
N VAL A 177 28.27 -6.19 8.51
CA VAL A 177 28.22 -6.59 7.09
C VAL A 177 27.35 -7.85 6.97
N ALA A 178 26.41 -7.85 6.02
CA ALA A 178 25.58 -9.03 5.73
C ALA A 178 26.44 -10.26 5.38
N THR A 179 26.26 -11.36 6.11
CA THR A 179 26.74 -12.70 5.72
C THR A 179 25.58 -13.61 5.34
N TYR A 180 25.85 -14.79 4.76
CA TYR A 180 24.82 -15.75 4.33
C TYR A 180 23.85 -16.16 5.45
N PHE A 181 24.30 -16.13 6.71
CA PHE A 181 23.51 -16.48 7.89
C PHE A 181 22.73 -15.29 8.48
N ASN A 182 22.92 -14.09 7.93
CA ASN A 182 22.47 -12.81 8.50
C ASN A 182 21.25 -12.18 7.82
N THR A 183 20.42 -13.00 7.17
CA THR A 183 19.33 -12.55 6.30
C THR A 183 18.11 -11.99 7.04
N ALA A 184 17.99 -12.20 8.35
CA ALA A 184 16.80 -11.84 9.13
C ALA A 184 16.57 -10.32 9.31
N HIS A 185 17.60 -9.53 9.65
CA HIS A 185 17.49 -8.07 9.83
C HIS A 185 17.70 -7.30 8.56
N ALA A 186 18.62 -7.79 7.74
CA ALA A 186 18.74 -7.37 6.37
C ALA A 186 17.34 -7.46 5.68
N ALA A 187 16.51 -8.49 5.97
CA ALA A 187 15.14 -8.58 5.40
C ALA A 187 14.25 -7.40 5.78
N GLN A 188 14.52 -6.81 6.94
CA GLN A 188 13.82 -5.64 7.42
C GLN A 188 14.33 -4.34 6.83
N THR A 189 15.51 -4.31 6.19
CA THR A 189 16.03 -3.16 5.41
C THR A 189 16.20 -3.48 3.92
N ARG A 190 15.57 -4.56 3.45
CA ARG A 190 15.73 -5.09 2.10
C ARG A 190 15.12 -4.14 1.07
N LEU A 191 15.92 -3.85 0.05
CA LEU A 191 15.52 -3.14 -1.16
C LEU A 191 15.68 -4.08 -2.35
N GLU A 192 14.94 -3.84 -3.42
CA GLU A 192 14.95 -4.71 -4.58
C GLU A 192 15.63 -4.02 -5.76
N SER A 193 16.34 -4.81 -6.56
CA SER A 193 16.81 -4.38 -7.86
C SER A 193 16.58 -5.47 -8.88
N HIS A 194 16.18 -5.09 -10.08
CA HIS A 194 15.83 -6.02 -11.14
C HIS A 194 16.51 -5.62 -12.45
N VAL A 195 17.20 -6.58 -13.06
CA VAL A 195 17.91 -6.44 -14.32
C VAL A 195 16.90 -6.29 -15.44
N MET A 196 17.09 -5.29 -16.28
CA MET A 196 16.24 -5.02 -17.43
C MET A 196 16.97 -5.35 -18.72
N SER A 197 16.22 -5.40 -19.83
CA SER A 197 16.84 -5.53 -21.15
C SER A 197 17.70 -4.29 -21.45
N SER A 198 18.82 -4.46 -22.15
CA SER A 198 19.73 -3.36 -22.52
C SER A 198 19.09 -2.28 -23.39
N ALA A 199 17.98 -2.59 -24.06
CA ALA A 199 17.17 -1.67 -24.85
C ALA A 199 16.14 -0.87 -24.02
N SER A 200 16.03 -1.14 -22.72
CA SER A 200 15.08 -0.46 -21.84
C SER A 200 15.41 1.03 -21.73
N LYS A 201 14.37 1.86 -21.78
CA LYS A 201 14.52 3.30 -21.63
C LYS A 201 14.82 3.63 -20.17
N LEU A 202 15.89 4.37 -19.95
CA LEU A 202 16.16 5.02 -18.67
C LEU A 202 15.43 6.35 -18.75
N TRP A 203 14.46 6.58 -17.87
CA TRP A 203 13.68 7.82 -17.84
C TRP A 203 14.54 8.96 -17.28
N GLU A 204 15.55 9.36 -18.07
CA GLU A 204 16.60 10.34 -17.77
C GLU A 204 16.09 11.78 -17.77
N GLN A 205 14.85 12.00 -18.22
CA GLN A 205 14.16 13.29 -18.13
C GLN A 205 13.03 13.19 -17.11
N THR A 206 12.95 14.19 -16.22
CA THR A 206 11.82 14.34 -15.30
C THR A 206 10.63 14.83 -16.11
N LEU A 207 9.56 14.03 -16.19
CA LEU A 207 8.33 14.44 -16.85
C LEU A 207 7.43 15.19 -15.87
N ASP A 208 6.58 16.08 -16.40
CA ASP A 208 5.46 16.60 -15.64
C ASP A 208 4.58 15.41 -15.17
N PRO A 209 4.22 15.32 -13.89
CA PRO A 209 3.49 14.17 -13.37
C PRO A 209 2.17 13.91 -14.09
N LEU A 210 1.47 14.96 -14.56
CA LEU A 210 0.20 14.81 -15.27
C LEU A 210 0.38 14.45 -16.74
N ASP A 211 1.50 14.83 -17.36
CA ASP A 211 1.86 14.31 -18.69
C ASP A 211 2.22 12.82 -18.62
N LEU A 212 2.86 12.37 -17.54
CA LEU A 212 3.07 10.95 -17.30
C LEU A 212 1.75 10.18 -17.13
N VAL A 213 0.79 10.75 -16.40
CA VAL A 213 -0.56 10.17 -16.29
C VAL A 213 -1.21 9.97 -17.66
N LYS A 214 -1.08 10.93 -18.59
CA LYS A 214 -1.61 10.77 -19.96
C LYS A 214 -0.93 9.61 -20.70
N ILE A 215 0.38 9.44 -20.53
CA ILE A 215 1.12 8.33 -21.14
C ILE A 215 0.59 7.00 -20.60
N TRP A 216 0.39 6.87 -19.30
CA TRP A 216 -0.19 5.65 -18.71
C TRP A 216 -1.61 5.37 -19.19
N LEU A 217 -2.47 6.39 -19.24
CA LEU A 217 -3.83 6.27 -19.74
C LEU A 217 -3.85 5.82 -21.20
N ALA A 218 -3.04 6.44 -22.05
CA ALA A 218 -2.92 6.11 -23.47
C ALA A 218 -2.39 4.69 -23.67
N ASN A 219 -1.29 4.33 -23.00
CA ASN A 219 -0.72 2.99 -23.07
C ASN A 219 -1.75 1.95 -22.65
N CYS A 220 -2.35 2.11 -21.47
CA CYS A 220 -3.34 1.17 -20.96
C CYS A 220 -4.57 1.05 -21.88
N SER A 221 -5.09 2.15 -22.40
CA SER A 221 -6.26 2.13 -23.30
C SER A 221 -5.96 1.43 -24.63
N ASN A 222 -4.73 1.56 -25.13
CA ASN A 222 -4.35 1.06 -26.45
C ASN A 222 -3.79 -0.37 -26.43
N SER A 223 -3.19 -0.83 -25.33
CA SER A 223 -2.50 -2.12 -25.26
C SER A 223 -3.12 -3.14 -24.29
N HIS A 224 -3.94 -2.71 -23.32
CA HIS A 224 -4.46 -3.63 -22.29
C HIS A 224 -5.93 -3.99 -22.54
N GLY A 225 -6.16 -5.09 -23.27
CA GLY A 225 -7.52 -5.59 -23.56
C GLY A 225 -8.40 -5.74 -22.32
N VAL A 226 -7.85 -6.28 -21.23
CA VAL A 226 -8.53 -6.47 -19.93
C VAL A 226 -8.92 -5.17 -19.22
N CYS A 227 -8.28 -4.04 -19.57
CA CYS A 227 -8.60 -2.71 -19.06
C CYS A 227 -9.55 -1.94 -19.98
N SER A 228 -9.71 -2.39 -21.23
CA SER A 228 -10.54 -1.76 -22.25
C SER A 228 -11.90 -2.46 -22.42
N SER A 229 -12.12 -3.60 -21.75
CA SER A 229 -13.45 -4.22 -21.64
C SER A 229 -14.40 -3.30 -20.88
N ARG A 230 -15.05 -2.39 -21.63
CA ARG A 230 -16.20 -1.63 -21.17
C ARG A 230 -17.38 -2.60 -21.08
N LYS A 231 -17.47 -3.32 -19.97
CA LYS A 231 -18.72 -3.98 -19.60
C LYS A 231 -19.81 -2.92 -19.54
N THR A 232 -21.05 -3.31 -19.81
CA THR A 232 -22.20 -2.38 -19.77
C THR A 232 -22.53 -2.05 -18.32
N HIS A 233 -21.76 -1.13 -17.73
CA HIS A 233 -22.08 -0.54 -16.44
C HIS A 233 -23.20 0.50 -16.62
N GLY A 234 -24.04 0.63 -15.60
CA GLY A 234 -25.00 1.72 -15.50
C GLY A 234 -24.31 3.09 -15.59
N LYS A 235 -25.06 4.12 -16.00
CA LYS A 235 -24.56 5.49 -15.94
C LYS A 235 -24.80 6.03 -14.52
N PRO A 236 -23.84 6.71 -13.88
CA PRO A 236 -24.09 7.46 -12.65
C PRO A 236 -25.26 8.42 -12.87
N THR A 237 -26.17 8.62 -11.93
CA THR A 237 -27.29 9.57 -12.10
C THR A 237 -26.82 11.00 -12.34
N ARG A 238 -25.69 11.35 -11.71
CA ARG A 238 -25.12 12.69 -11.61
C ARG A 238 -23.63 12.64 -11.82
N LEU A 239 -23.11 13.66 -12.52
CA LEU A 239 -21.69 13.91 -12.68
C LEU A 239 -21.41 15.41 -12.55
N ILE A 240 -20.19 15.74 -12.17
CA ILE A 240 -19.68 17.10 -12.21
C ILE A 240 -19.06 17.34 -13.58
N SER A 241 -19.64 18.26 -14.34
CA SER A 241 -19.11 18.75 -15.61
C SER A 241 -18.07 19.84 -15.34
N ILE A 242 -16.90 19.69 -15.94
CA ILE A 242 -15.75 20.60 -15.83
C ILE A 242 -15.62 21.33 -17.17
N GLY A 243 -16.22 22.51 -17.24
CA GLY A 243 -16.04 23.44 -18.35
C GLY A 243 -14.75 24.25 -18.24
N HIS A 244 -14.55 25.14 -19.22
CA HIS A 244 -13.42 26.07 -19.25
C HIS A 244 -13.44 27.00 -18.02
N ASP A 245 -14.57 27.67 -17.78
CA ASP A 245 -14.71 28.68 -16.73
C ASP A 245 -15.68 28.30 -15.60
N SER A 246 -16.34 27.13 -15.69
CA SER A 246 -17.32 26.71 -14.70
C SER A 246 -17.26 25.22 -14.41
N VAL A 247 -17.60 24.88 -13.18
CA VAL A 247 -17.82 23.51 -12.71
C VAL A 247 -19.28 23.43 -12.30
N ARG A 248 -20.02 22.41 -12.72
CA ARG A 248 -21.46 22.28 -12.42
C ARG A 248 -21.90 20.83 -12.30
N LEU A 249 -22.95 20.59 -11.53
CA LEU A 249 -23.65 19.32 -11.50
C LEU A 249 -24.40 19.10 -12.82
N THR A 250 -24.47 17.87 -13.30
CA THR A 250 -25.19 17.50 -14.52
C THR A 250 -25.86 16.15 -14.34
N LEU A 251 -27.12 16.06 -14.78
CA LEU A 251 -27.88 14.82 -14.81
C LEU A 251 -27.56 14.02 -16.07
N THR A 252 -27.41 12.71 -15.94
CA THR A 252 -26.98 11.83 -17.05
C THR A 252 -28.14 11.09 -17.74
N LYS A 253 -29.35 11.17 -17.16
CA LYS A 253 -30.55 10.45 -17.62
C LYS A 253 -30.78 10.57 -19.13
N ASP A 254 -30.57 11.76 -19.67
CA ASP A 254 -30.85 12.10 -21.07
C ASP A 254 -29.61 11.99 -21.98
N TRP A 255 -28.50 11.43 -21.50
CA TRP A 255 -27.29 11.32 -22.31
C TRP A 255 -27.39 10.22 -23.37
N GLU A 256 -26.97 10.54 -24.58
CA GLU A 256 -26.76 9.55 -25.64
C GLU A 256 -25.45 8.78 -25.39
N GLY A 257 -25.56 7.54 -24.94
CA GLY A 257 -24.40 6.67 -24.66
C GLY A 257 -23.58 7.04 -23.40
N PRO A 258 -22.58 6.21 -23.06
CA PRO A 258 -21.66 6.47 -21.96
C PRO A 258 -20.62 7.52 -22.36
N LYS A 259 -20.33 8.48 -21.47
CA LYS A 259 -19.22 9.43 -21.61
C LYS A 259 -18.08 9.06 -20.66
N PRO A 260 -16.80 9.23 -21.03
CA PRO A 260 -15.69 9.03 -20.09
C PRO A 260 -15.75 10.04 -18.94
N TYR A 261 -15.55 9.55 -17.72
CA TYR A 261 -15.47 10.37 -16.50
C TYR A 261 -14.42 9.79 -15.56
N ALA A 262 -13.91 10.62 -14.66
CA ALA A 262 -13.11 10.18 -13.53
C ALA A 262 -13.95 9.99 -12.27
N THR A 263 -13.47 9.23 -11.30
CA THR A 263 -13.98 9.20 -9.92
C THR A 263 -12.92 9.78 -8.98
N LEU A 264 -13.33 10.26 -7.81
CA LEU A 264 -12.41 10.75 -6.77
C LEU A 264 -12.59 9.94 -5.47
N SER A 265 -11.55 9.22 -5.10
CA SER A 265 -11.39 8.60 -3.78
C SER A 265 -10.61 9.54 -2.86
N TYR A 266 -11.20 9.98 -1.76
CA TYR A 266 -10.58 10.94 -0.84
C TYR A 266 -11.19 10.84 0.57
N CYS A 267 -10.48 11.38 1.55
CA CYS A 267 -10.99 11.48 2.91
C CYS A 267 -11.72 12.81 3.11
N TRP A 268 -12.94 12.77 3.66
CA TRP A 268 -13.69 13.99 3.98
C TRP A 268 -13.07 14.75 5.16
N GLY A 269 -12.62 14.03 6.19
CA GLY A 269 -12.23 14.61 7.47
C GLY A 269 -13.43 15.12 8.27
N ASN A 270 -13.15 15.90 9.32
CA ASN A 270 -14.17 16.42 10.25
C ASN A 270 -14.55 17.88 9.98
N ALA A 271 -13.85 18.56 9.07
CA ALA A 271 -14.14 19.95 8.74
C ALA A 271 -15.40 20.07 7.88
N GLU A 272 -16.19 21.12 8.11
CA GLU A 272 -17.33 21.42 7.25
C GLU A 272 -16.88 21.96 5.90
N PHE A 273 -17.51 21.48 4.83
CA PHE A 273 -17.25 21.91 3.46
C PHE A 273 -18.51 21.79 2.62
N ILE A 274 -18.47 22.40 1.42
CA ILE A 274 -19.61 22.40 0.50
C ILE A 274 -19.96 20.98 0.04
N LYS A 275 -21.21 20.59 0.22
CA LYS A 275 -21.78 19.29 -0.19
C LYS A 275 -23.07 19.53 -0.97
N LEU A 276 -23.46 18.58 -1.81
CA LEU A 276 -24.77 18.60 -2.48
C LEU A 276 -25.86 18.34 -1.44
N THR A 277 -26.84 19.23 -1.39
CA THR A 277 -28.03 19.14 -0.54
C THR A 277 -29.27 19.47 -1.36
N SER A 278 -30.45 19.14 -0.84
CA SER A 278 -31.73 19.49 -1.46
C SER A 278 -31.84 20.99 -1.76
N ASP A 279 -31.32 21.82 -0.85
CA ASP A 279 -31.39 23.29 -0.95
C ASP A 279 -30.51 23.86 -2.07
N ASN A 280 -29.32 23.29 -2.28
CA ASN A 280 -28.36 23.82 -3.26
C ASN A 280 -28.38 23.07 -4.60
N PHE A 281 -29.12 21.96 -4.72
CA PHE A 281 -29.23 21.15 -5.93
C PHE A 281 -29.49 21.98 -7.20
N GLY A 282 -30.52 22.83 -7.19
CA GLY A 282 -30.86 23.68 -8.34
C GLY A 282 -29.77 24.69 -8.68
N SER A 283 -29.05 25.21 -7.68
CA SER A 283 -27.93 26.14 -7.92
C SER A 283 -26.72 25.43 -8.53
N PHE A 284 -26.41 24.20 -8.08
CA PHE A 284 -25.26 23.44 -8.56
C PHE A 284 -25.42 22.96 -9.99
N LEU A 285 -26.65 22.75 -10.47
CA LEU A 285 -26.93 22.51 -11.89
C LEU A 285 -26.47 23.66 -12.79
N ASN A 286 -26.44 24.89 -12.27
CA ASN A 286 -25.95 26.05 -13.00
C ASN A 286 -24.44 26.22 -12.83
N ALA A 287 -23.98 26.33 -11.58
CA ALA A 287 -22.57 26.44 -11.25
C ALA A 287 -22.32 26.08 -9.78
N ILE A 288 -21.23 25.37 -9.53
CA ILE A 288 -20.69 25.12 -8.20
C ILE A 288 -19.69 26.25 -7.90
N PRO A 289 -19.79 26.94 -6.75
CA PRO A 289 -18.87 28.01 -6.40
C PRO A 289 -17.43 27.49 -6.24
N HIS A 290 -16.58 27.71 -7.25
CA HIS A 290 -15.21 27.20 -7.26
C HIS A 290 -14.38 27.64 -6.04
N GLY A 291 -14.60 28.86 -5.53
CA GLY A 291 -13.92 29.35 -4.33
C GLY A 291 -14.32 28.67 -3.02
N GLN A 292 -15.43 27.92 -3.01
CA GLN A 292 -15.88 27.13 -1.86
C GLN A 292 -15.47 25.66 -1.96
N LEU A 293 -14.92 25.24 -3.11
CA LEU A 293 -14.43 23.88 -3.26
C LEU A 293 -13.17 23.69 -2.40
N PRO A 294 -13.12 22.64 -1.58
CA PRO A 294 -11.93 22.30 -0.82
C PRO A 294 -10.78 21.85 -1.74
N GLN A 295 -9.55 21.91 -1.23
CA GLN A 295 -8.33 21.78 -2.03
C GLN A 295 -8.26 20.46 -2.81
N THR A 296 -8.61 19.33 -2.19
CA THR A 296 -8.59 18.01 -2.85
C THR A 296 -9.54 17.96 -4.05
N ILE A 297 -10.73 18.53 -3.94
CA ILE A 297 -11.70 18.57 -5.06
C ILE A 297 -11.22 19.55 -6.15
N ARG A 298 -10.62 20.68 -5.77
CA ARG A 298 -10.03 21.63 -6.73
C ARG A 298 -8.89 21.00 -7.53
N ASP A 299 -8.01 20.25 -6.86
CA ASP A 299 -6.93 19.53 -7.50
C ASP A 299 -7.48 18.44 -8.42
N ALA A 300 -8.50 17.69 -7.99
CA ALA A 300 -9.16 16.70 -8.83
C ALA A 300 -9.75 17.32 -10.11
N VAL A 301 -10.43 18.47 -10.00
CA VAL A 301 -10.93 19.24 -11.15
C VAL A 301 -9.77 19.66 -12.08
N HIS A 302 -8.66 20.12 -11.50
CA HIS A 302 -7.47 20.49 -12.27
C HIS A 302 -6.88 19.29 -13.02
N ILE A 303 -6.71 18.15 -12.33
CA ILE A 303 -6.19 16.90 -12.89
C ILE A 303 -7.08 16.44 -14.05
N VAL A 304 -8.39 16.34 -13.85
CA VAL A 304 -9.36 15.91 -14.86
C VAL A 304 -9.28 16.77 -16.12
N ARG A 305 -9.22 18.10 -15.95
CA ARG A 305 -9.01 19.02 -17.07
C ARG A 305 -7.67 18.78 -17.78
N ARG A 306 -6.58 18.58 -17.02
CA ARG A 306 -5.24 18.36 -17.58
C ARG A 306 -5.12 17.06 -18.36
N ILE A 307 -5.78 15.99 -17.93
CA ILE A 307 -5.77 14.68 -18.61
C ILE A 307 -6.78 14.58 -19.76
N GLY A 308 -7.56 15.64 -20.01
CA GLY A 308 -8.47 15.74 -21.16
C GLY A 308 -9.85 15.11 -20.95
N LEU A 309 -10.28 14.97 -19.69
CA LEU A 309 -11.63 14.53 -19.33
C LEU A 309 -12.51 15.73 -18.97
N GLU A 310 -13.81 15.61 -19.18
CA GLU A 310 -14.79 16.68 -18.95
C GLU A 310 -15.70 16.42 -17.74
N PHE A 311 -15.64 15.21 -17.18
CA PHE A 311 -16.56 14.79 -16.14
C PHE A 311 -15.83 14.09 -15.00
N ILE A 312 -16.27 14.35 -13.78
CA ILE A 312 -15.83 13.65 -12.58
C ILE A 312 -17.03 13.32 -11.69
N TRP A 313 -17.02 12.17 -11.04
CA TRP A 313 -17.92 11.83 -9.96
C TRP A 313 -17.23 12.06 -8.62
N VAL A 314 -17.88 12.79 -7.72
CA VAL A 314 -17.41 13.07 -6.36
C VAL A 314 -18.60 12.86 -5.43
N ASP A 315 -18.51 11.89 -4.52
CA ASP A 315 -19.60 11.48 -3.61
C ASP A 315 -20.30 12.66 -2.92
N ALA A 316 -19.55 13.60 -2.34
CA ALA A 316 -20.06 14.76 -1.64
C ALA A 316 -20.81 15.74 -2.54
N LEU A 317 -20.58 15.71 -3.86
CA LEU A 317 -21.19 16.62 -4.83
C LEU A 317 -22.15 15.94 -5.82
N CYS A 318 -22.17 14.61 -5.86
CA CYS A 318 -23.04 13.81 -6.74
C CYS A 318 -24.15 13.06 -5.98
N ILE A 319 -24.10 13.01 -4.65
CA ILE A 319 -25.12 12.41 -3.78
C ILE A 319 -25.74 13.52 -2.93
N ILE A 320 -27.07 13.55 -2.84
CA ILE A 320 -27.82 14.51 -2.01
C ILE A 320 -27.67 14.10 -0.54
N GLN A 321 -26.81 14.78 0.20
CA GLN A 321 -26.31 14.30 1.50
C GLN A 321 -27.34 14.34 2.64
N ASP A 322 -28.37 15.16 2.50
CA ASP A 322 -29.47 15.35 3.43
C ASP A 322 -30.71 14.50 3.07
N GLN A 323 -30.67 13.69 2.00
CA GLN A 323 -31.74 12.76 1.64
C GLN A 323 -31.30 11.32 1.73
N LEU A 324 -31.94 10.55 2.62
CA LEU A 324 -31.58 9.16 2.87
C LEU A 324 -31.83 8.29 1.65
N GLU A 325 -32.97 8.45 0.98
CA GLU A 325 -33.36 7.65 -0.18
C GLU A 325 -32.39 7.82 -1.36
N ASP A 326 -31.89 9.03 -1.57
CA ASP A 326 -30.89 9.32 -2.60
C ASP A 326 -29.53 8.70 -2.23
N TRP A 327 -29.15 8.80 -0.96
CA TRP A 327 -27.92 8.18 -0.46
C TRP A 327 -27.96 6.65 -0.62
N GLU A 328 -29.05 5.99 -0.22
CA GLU A 328 -29.20 4.54 -0.34
C GLU A 328 -29.16 4.09 -1.80
N TYR A 329 -29.82 4.83 -2.69
CA TYR A 329 -29.79 4.56 -4.12
C TYR A 329 -28.38 4.68 -4.70
N GLU A 330 -27.70 5.81 -4.48
CA GLU A 330 -26.35 6.04 -5.01
C GLU A 330 -25.32 5.07 -4.43
N ALA A 331 -25.41 4.76 -3.13
CA ALA A 331 -24.56 3.77 -2.49
C ALA A 331 -24.73 2.37 -3.13
N SER A 332 -25.96 2.00 -3.50
CA SER A 332 -26.22 0.74 -4.20
C SER A 332 -25.67 0.70 -5.64
N CYS A 333 -25.48 1.87 -6.26
CA CYS A 333 -24.97 2.04 -7.62
C CYS A 333 -23.44 2.19 -7.71
N MET A 334 -22.71 2.06 -6.59
CA MET A 334 -21.23 2.21 -6.56
C MET A 334 -20.50 1.31 -7.55
N SER A 335 -20.99 0.08 -7.77
CA SER A 335 -20.47 -0.84 -8.81
C SER A 335 -20.51 -0.23 -10.20
N ASP A 336 -21.60 0.45 -10.55
CA ASP A 336 -21.78 1.09 -11.85
C ASP A 336 -20.94 2.37 -11.98
N VAL A 337 -20.85 3.15 -10.91
CA VAL A 337 -20.06 4.39 -10.86
C VAL A 337 -18.56 4.10 -10.96
N TYR A 338 -18.01 3.27 -10.08
CA TYR A 338 -16.58 2.99 -10.07
C TYR A 338 -16.18 2.01 -11.17
N GLY A 339 -17.02 1.02 -11.48
CA GLY A 339 -16.80 0.08 -12.59
C GLY A 339 -16.87 0.74 -13.96
N GLY A 340 -17.74 1.74 -14.13
CA GLY A 340 -17.90 2.52 -15.35
C GLY A 340 -16.90 3.67 -15.54
N ALA A 341 -16.14 4.02 -14.50
CA ALA A 341 -15.18 5.11 -14.55
C ALA A 341 -14.03 4.85 -15.54
N TYR A 342 -13.61 5.91 -16.25
CA TYR A 342 -12.43 5.84 -17.11
C TYR A 342 -11.15 5.73 -16.28
N VAL A 343 -11.08 6.45 -15.16
CA VAL A 343 -9.96 6.41 -14.20
C VAL A 343 -10.43 6.88 -12.82
N ASN A 344 -9.88 6.28 -11.77
CA ASN A 344 -10.03 6.76 -10.41
C ASN A 344 -8.83 7.61 -9.98
N LEU A 345 -9.11 8.74 -9.35
CA LEU A 345 -8.10 9.58 -8.70
C LEU A 345 -8.17 9.32 -7.20
N ALA A 346 -7.10 8.78 -6.63
CA ALA A 346 -7.01 8.51 -5.19
C ALA A 346 -6.08 9.53 -4.53
N ALA A 347 -6.64 10.42 -3.71
CA ALA A 347 -5.90 11.40 -2.92
C ALA A 347 -5.28 10.75 -1.67
N SER A 348 -4.37 9.78 -1.87
CA SER A 348 -3.84 8.91 -0.81
C SER A 348 -3.09 9.63 0.30
N SER A 349 -2.42 10.75 0.00
CA SER A 349 -1.67 11.58 0.97
C SER A 349 -2.59 12.45 1.84
N ALA A 350 -3.80 12.77 1.35
CA ALA A 350 -4.69 13.69 2.02
C ALA A 350 -5.46 13.00 3.15
N ARG A 351 -5.27 13.49 4.38
CA ARG A 351 -6.01 13.02 5.56
C ARG A 351 -7.44 13.58 5.63
N ASP A 352 -7.70 14.67 4.92
CA ASP A 352 -9.01 15.28 4.79
C ASP A 352 -9.17 15.97 3.43
N VAL A 353 -10.35 16.56 3.19
CA VAL A 353 -10.70 17.15 1.89
C VAL A 353 -9.90 18.42 1.57
N HIS A 354 -9.20 18.99 2.56
CA HIS A 354 -8.38 20.19 2.40
C HIS A 354 -6.90 19.88 2.17
N GLY A 355 -6.49 18.60 2.24
CA GLY A 355 -5.10 18.19 2.04
C GLY A 355 -4.55 18.37 0.62
N GLY A 356 -5.40 18.25 -0.42
CA GLY A 356 -4.98 18.34 -1.82
C GLY A 356 -4.48 17.01 -2.41
N CYS A 357 -4.21 17.00 -3.71
CA CYS A 357 -3.65 15.82 -4.40
C CYS A 357 -2.13 15.94 -4.65
N PHE A 358 -1.54 17.11 -4.47
CA PHE A 358 -0.11 17.32 -4.76
C PHE A 358 0.63 17.54 -3.45
N ALA A 359 1.17 16.46 -2.88
CA ALA A 359 2.04 16.56 -1.71
C ALA A 359 3.32 17.32 -2.09
N GLU A 360 3.82 18.16 -1.18
CA GLU A 360 5.14 18.79 -1.35
C GLU A 360 6.22 17.70 -1.38
N SER A 361 6.95 17.61 -2.50
CA SER A 361 7.98 16.60 -2.69
C SER A 361 9.13 16.82 -1.70
N GLN A 362 9.13 16.05 -0.61
CA GLN A 362 10.22 15.98 0.35
C GLN A 362 11.34 15.06 -0.18
N HIS A 363 11.91 15.36 -1.35
CA HIS A 363 13.07 14.63 -1.93
C HIS A 363 12.93 13.09 -1.96
N TYR A 364 11.70 12.58 -1.99
CA TYR A 364 11.41 11.15 -1.90
C TYR A 364 11.52 10.48 -3.27
N SER A 365 11.94 9.23 -3.28
CA SER A 365 12.05 8.41 -4.49
C SER A 365 11.68 6.97 -4.14
N GLY A 366 10.56 6.49 -4.69
CA GLY A 366 10.11 5.11 -4.53
C GLY A 366 10.90 4.09 -5.37
N GLY A 367 11.89 4.55 -6.13
CA GLY A 367 12.71 3.75 -7.02
C GLY A 367 13.42 4.60 -8.08
N PHE A 368 14.23 3.97 -8.93
CA PHE A 368 14.84 4.61 -10.10
C PHE A 368 15.38 3.55 -11.07
N CYS A 369 15.68 3.95 -12.31
CA CYS A 369 16.47 3.14 -13.23
C CYS A 369 17.86 3.76 -13.44
N ALA A 370 18.88 2.93 -13.54
CA ALA A 370 20.25 3.34 -13.87
C ALA A 370 20.92 2.30 -14.77
N ARG A 371 22.02 2.70 -15.43
CA ARG A 371 22.96 1.71 -16.00
C ARG A 371 23.90 1.24 -14.91
N VAL A 372 24.14 -0.06 -14.90
CA VAL A 372 25.19 -0.68 -14.10
C VAL A 372 26.20 -1.34 -15.02
N THR A 373 27.48 -1.17 -14.73
CA THR A 373 28.55 -1.86 -15.46
C THR A 373 28.85 -3.17 -14.75
N ASN A 374 28.59 -4.28 -15.44
CA ASN A 374 28.79 -5.62 -14.89
C ASN A 374 30.26 -6.03 -15.08
N LEU A 375 30.99 -6.18 -13.98
CA LEU A 375 32.34 -6.73 -13.96
C LEU A 375 32.29 -8.26 -14.11
N SER A 376 31.85 -8.75 -15.27
CA SER A 376 32.18 -10.12 -15.70
C SER A 376 33.54 -10.09 -16.39
N ASP A 377 34.43 -11.05 -16.08
CA ASP A 377 35.84 -11.15 -16.54
C ASP A 377 36.04 -11.32 -18.08
N GLY A 378 35.11 -10.84 -18.92
CA GLY A 378 35.16 -10.91 -20.38
C GLY A 378 35.25 -9.53 -21.04
N PRO A 379 35.78 -9.44 -22.27
CA PRO A 379 36.03 -8.18 -22.98
C PRO A 379 34.78 -7.41 -23.46
N ASP A 380 33.57 -7.88 -23.15
CA ASP A 380 32.29 -7.25 -23.49
C ASP A 380 31.65 -6.61 -22.24
N GLU A 381 32.27 -5.55 -21.72
CA GLU A 381 31.72 -4.67 -20.68
C GLU A 381 30.54 -3.85 -21.24
N ASN A 382 29.39 -4.47 -21.45
CA ASN A 382 28.19 -3.75 -21.88
C ASN A 382 27.34 -3.35 -20.66
N PRO A 383 27.14 -2.04 -20.40
CA PRO A 383 26.31 -1.58 -19.29
C PRO A 383 24.87 -2.08 -19.45
N VAL A 384 24.33 -2.67 -18.37
CA VAL A 384 22.96 -3.19 -18.33
C VAL A 384 22.05 -2.20 -17.61
N ALA A 385 20.81 -2.07 -18.08
CA ALA A 385 19.81 -1.27 -17.37
C ALA A 385 19.32 -2.04 -16.14
N GLN A 386 19.25 -1.38 -15.00
CA GLN A 386 18.75 -1.95 -13.76
C GLN A 386 17.75 -0.99 -13.14
N CYS A 387 16.62 -1.55 -12.69
CA CYS A 387 15.65 -0.81 -11.91
C CYS A 387 15.77 -1.15 -10.43
N PHE A 388 15.58 -0.15 -9.59
CA PHE A 388 15.65 -0.21 -8.14
C PHE A 388 14.29 0.20 -7.61
N TYR A 389 13.72 -0.57 -6.69
CA TYR A 389 12.37 -0.31 -6.18
C TYR A 389 12.19 -0.81 -4.74
N SER A 390 11.23 -0.22 -4.04
CA SER A 390 10.80 -0.67 -2.71
C SER A 390 9.34 -1.10 -2.77
N ARG A 391 9.10 -2.34 -2.31
CA ARG A 391 7.74 -2.89 -2.18
C ARG A 391 6.96 -2.14 -1.10
N GLU A 392 7.62 -1.73 -0.03
CA GLU A 392 7.00 -1.03 1.10
C GLU A 392 6.53 0.36 0.70
N VAL A 393 7.31 1.08 -0.12
CA VAL A 393 6.88 2.39 -0.63
C VAL A 393 5.60 2.28 -1.45
N TYR A 394 5.45 1.22 -2.26
CA TYR A 394 4.18 0.95 -2.95
C TYR A 394 3.06 0.64 -1.94
N LYS A 395 3.31 -0.21 -0.94
CA LYS A 395 2.30 -0.55 0.08
C LYS A 395 1.83 0.69 0.83
N GLU A 396 2.73 1.53 1.32
CA GLU A 396 2.37 2.78 2.00
C GLU A 396 1.58 3.72 1.07
N SER A 397 2.01 3.87 -0.18
CA SER A 397 1.35 4.79 -1.12
C SER A 397 -0.02 4.30 -1.60
N CYS A 398 -0.26 2.98 -1.64
CA CYS A 398 -1.40 2.39 -2.34
C CYS A 398 -2.29 1.46 -1.51
N LEU A 399 -1.84 0.96 -0.35
CA LEU A 399 -2.50 -0.09 0.43
C LEU A 399 -2.59 0.20 1.95
N ASN A 400 -1.61 0.89 2.53
CA ASN A 400 -1.52 1.14 3.98
C ASN A 400 -1.75 2.60 4.36
N ASN A 401 -2.08 3.47 3.41
CA ASN A 401 -2.42 4.86 3.71
C ASN A 401 -3.82 4.99 4.33
N HIS A 402 -4.08 6.16 4.91
CA HIS A 402 -5.36 6.48 5.57
C HIS A 402 -6.58 6.31 4.67
N LEU A 403 -6.44 6.57 3.36
CA LEU A 403 -7.53 6.34 2.42
C LEU A 403 -7.81 4.83 2.31
N ALA A 404 -6.78 4.00 2.17
CA ALA A 404 -6.89 2.56 1.99
C ALA A 404 -7.38 1.79 3.22
N THR A 405 -7.30 2.36 4.43
CA THR A 405 -7.85 1.72 5.64
C THR A 405 -9.38 1.81 5.75
N ARG A 406 -10.06 2.51 4.84
CA ARG A 406 -11.52 2.69 4.88
C ARG A 406 -12.24 1.62 4.07
N ALA A 407 -13.33 1.08 4.61
CA ALA A 407 -14.05 -0.01 3.94
C ALA A 407 -14.62 0.41 2.57
N TRP A 408 -15.02 1.69 2.46
CA TRP A 408 -15.57 2.28 1.25
C TRP A 408 -14.54 2.34 0.12
N THR A 409 -13.30 2.73 0.41
CA THR A 409 -12.25 2.94 -0.59
C THR A 409 -11.71 1.63 -1.17
N LEU A 410 -11.88 0.53 -0.44
CA LEU A 410 -11.60 -0.81 -0.96
C LEU A 410 -12.50 -1.12 -2.17
N GLN A 411 -13.79 -0.78 -2.13
CA GLN A 411 -14.69 -0.94 -3.27
C GLN A 411 -14.21 -0.10 -4.47
N GLU A 412 -13.86 1.16 -4.21
CA GLU A 412 -13.40 2.11 -5.22
C GLU A 412 -12.13 1.61 -5.93
N LYS A 413 -11.20 1.04 -5.15
CA LYS A 413 -9.97 0.42 -5.66
C LYS A 413 -10.23 -0.84 -6.49
N LEU A 414 -11.15 -1.69 -6.05
CA LEU A 414 -11.40 -2.99 -6.68
C LEU A 414 -12.21 -2.89 -7.98
N LEU A 415 -13.17 -1.98 -8.04
CA LEU A 415 -14.12 -1.88 -9.15
C LEU A 415 -13.53 -1.16 -10.37
N THR A 416 -12.65 -0.18 -10.14
CA THR A 416 -12.08 0.66 -11.19
C THR A 416 -11.08 -0.11 -12.06
N SER A 417 -11.06 0.22 -13.35
CA SER A 417 -10.10 -0.40 -14.29
C SER A 417 -8.68 0.17 -14.16
N ARG A 418 -8.59 1.41 -13.66
CA ARG A 418 -7.40 2.25 -13.60
C ARG A 418 -7.51 3.15 -12.37
N THR A 419 -6.47 3.20 -11.56
CA THR A 419 -6.36 4.09 -10.39
C THR A 419 -5.01 4.79 -10.42
N ILE A 420 -5.04 6.10 -10.18
CA ILE A 420 -3.85 6.91 -9.95
C ILE A 420 -3.84 7.30 -8.47
N TYR A 421 -2.80 6.90 -7.76
CA TYR A 421 -2.59 7.26 -6.37
C TYR A 421 -1.70 8.49 -6.30
N PHE A 422 -2.20 9.51 -5.62
CA PHE A 422 -1.52 10.74 -5.28
C PHE A 422 -1.02 10.63 -3.83
N GLY A 423 0.09 9.92 -3.63
CA GLY A 423 0.64 9.58 -2.31
C GLY A 423 1.84 10.44 -1.89
N ASP A 424 2.26 10.27 -0.64
CA ASP A 424 3.40 10.98 -0.03
C ASP A 424 4.76 10.59 -0.64
N HIS A 425 4.80 9.45 -1.35
CA HIS A 425 5.98 8.94 -2.03
C HIS A 425 5.88 9.01 -3.54
N GLY A 426 5.03 9.90 -4.06
CA GLY A 426 4.90 10.16 -5.48
C GLY A 426 3.64 9.58 -6.13
N LEU A 427 3.56 9.72 -7.45
CA LEU A 427 2.47 9.14 -8.22
C LEU A 427 2.68 7.64 -8.45
N PHE A 428 1.63 6.87 -8.17
CA PHE A 428 1.54 5.47 -8.54
C PHE A 428 0.36 5.25 -9.48
N TRP A 429 0.58 4.38 -10.46
CA TRP A 429 -0.43 3.91 -11.38
C TRP A 429 -0.71 2.45 -11.12
N GLU A 430 -1.99 2.08 -11.06
CA GLU A 430 -2.43 0.70 -11.04
C GLU A 430 -3.56 0.53 -12.05
N CYS A 431 -3.43 -0.48 -12.91
CA CYS A 431 -4.52 -0.97 -13.74
C CYS A 431 -4.57 -2.49 -13.65
N ARG A 432 -5.56 -3.10 -14.30
CA ARG A 432 -5.72 -4.57 -14.28
C ARG A 432 -4.53 -5.33 -14.87
N SER A 433 -3.65 -4.68 -15.64
CA SER A 433 -2.45 -5.30 -16.24
C SER A 433 -1.14 -4.90 -15.55
N ASN A 434 -0.91 -3.61 -15.30
CA ASN A 434 0.38 -3.08 -14.88
C ASN A 434 0.30 -2.16 -13.65
N ILE A 435 1.40 -2.11 -12.89
CA ILE A 435 1.70 -1.08 -11.87
C ILE A 435 2.87 -0.29 -12.41
N ALA A 436 2.85 1.02 -12.24
CA ALA A 436 3.97 1.91 -12.53
C ALA A 436 4.06 2.98 -11.43
N SER A 437 5.16 3.72 -11.40
CA SER A 437 5.29 4.93 -10.58
C SER A 437 6.00 6.03 -11.35
N GLU A 438 5.96 7.26 -10.84
CA GLU A 438 6.66 8.38 -11.49
C GLU A 438 8.17 8.17 -11.64
N TYR A 439 8.75 7.29 -10.83
CA TYR A 439 10.17 6.94 -10.90
C TYR A 439 10.46 5.70 -11.74
N LEU A 440 9.44 4.84 -11.95
CA LEU A 440 9.50 3.64 -12.80
C LEU A 440 8.30 3.64 -13.76
N PRO A 441 8.34 4.50 -14.80
CA PRO A 441 7.15 4.81 -15.61
C PRO A 441 6.70 3.68 -16.54
N ASP A 442 7.60 2.80 -16.98
CA ASP A 442 7.23 1.71 -17.88
C ASP A 442 6.39 0.65 -17.14
N TRP A 443 6.90 0.15 -16.02
CA TRP A 443 6.24 -0.78 -15.10
C TRP A 443 7.15 -1.07 -13.90
N ILE A 444 6.56 -1.51 -12.78
CA ILE A 444 7.28 -2.04 -11.61
C ILE A 444 7.37 -3.58 -11.72
N PRO A 445 8.54 -4.19 -11.46
CA PRO A 445 8.74 -5.63 -11.46
C PRO A 445 7.71 -6.47 -10.69
N GLY A 446 7.48 -7.69 -11.18
CA GLY A 446 6.36 -8.57 -10.79
C GLY A 446 6.23 -8.90 -9.29
N ALA A 447 7.28 -8.73 -8.49
CA ALA A 447 7.23 -8.95 -7.04
C ALA A 447 6.20 -8.03 -6.35
N VAL A 448 6.04 -6.79 -6.83
CA VAL A 448 5.02 -5.84 -6.33
C VAL A 448 3.63 -6.19 -6.87
N CYS A 449 3.55 -6.82 -8.05
CA CYS A 449 2.27 -7.27 -8.62
C CYS A 449 1.58 -8.34 -7.76
N ASN A 450 2.31 -9.06 -6.90
CA ASN A 450 1.71 -9.98 -5.93
C ASN A 450 0.83 -9.26 -4.89
N ASP A 451 1.03 -7.96 -4.67
CA ASP A 451 0.22 -7.15 -3.76
C ASP A 451 -1.07 -6.60 -4.39
N ARG A 452 -1.35 -6.89 -5.67
CA ARG A 452 -2.62 -6.52 -6.30
C ARG A 452 -3.77 -7.38 -5.84
N LEU A 453 -4.80 -6.72 -5.34
CA LEU A 453 -6.04 -7.37 -4.92
C LEU A 453 -6.83 -7.92 -6.12
N VAL A 454 -6.67 -7.30 -7.29
CA VAL A 454 -7.34 -7.69 -8.54
C VAL A 454 -6.32 -8.23 -9.53
N ARG A 455 -6.58 -9.43 -10.04
CA ARG A 455 -5.84 -10.03 -11.16
C ARG A 455 -6.70 -10.04 -12.43
N PRO A 456 -6.12 -10.16 -13.64
CA PRO A 456 -6.86 -10.18 -14.89
C PRO A 456 -8.00 -11.21 -14.88
N GLU A 457 -9.02 -11.01 -15.72
CA GLU A 457 -10.24 -11.82 -15.84
C GLU A 457 -10.09 -13.36 -15.92
N HIS A 458 -8.87 -13.86 -16.15
CA HIS A 458 -8.53 -15.30 -16.15
C HIS A 458 -7.92 -15.82 -14.83
N VAL A 459 -7.59 -14.94 -13.89
CA VAL A 459 -6.94 -15.24 -12.62
C VAL A 459 -7.84 -14.72 -11.51
N ALA A 460 -8.33 -15.62 -10.68
CA ALA A 460 -9.34 -15.34 -9.64
C ALA A 460 -8.97 -14.14 -8.75
N TRP A 461 -10.00 -13.46 -8.27
CA TRP A 461 -9.91 -12.49 -7.19
C TRP A 461 -9.24 -13.12 -5.97
N ASP A 462 -8.34 -12.38 -5.32
CA ASP A 462 -7.69 -12.82 -4.08
C ASP A 462 -8.65 -12.62 -2.91
N TRP A 463 -9.64 -13.51 -2.83
CA TRP A 463 -10.80 -13.33 -1.97
C TRP A 463 -10.44 -13.30 -0.48
N ASP A 464 -9.48 -14.13 -0.07
CA ASP A 464 -8.94 -14.15 1.29
C ASP A 464 -8.38 -12.77 1.69
N ARG A 465 -7.56 -12.18 0.82
CA ARG A 465 -6.97 -10.87 1.09
C ARG A 465 -8.00 -9.74 1.07
N ILE A 466 -8.98 -9.81 0.18
CA ILE A 466 -10.05 -8.81 0.11
C ILE A 466 -10.93 -8.85 1.36
N VAL A 467 -11.32 -10.03 1.81
CA VAL A 467 -12.09 -10.20 3.05
C VAL A 467 -11.27 -9.73 4.26
N THR A 468 -9.98 -10.10 4.32
CA THR A 468 -9.07 -9.67 5.39
C THR A 468 -8.96 -8.15 5.44
N GLN A 469 -8.75 -7.48 4.29
CA GLN A 469 -8.67 -6.04 4.22
C GLN A 469 -10.00 -5.35 4.56
N TYR A 470 -11.12 -5.84 4.02
CA TYR A 470 -12.43 -5.25 4.30
C TYR A 470 -12.79 -5.38 5.79
N SER A 471 -12.50 -6.53 6.39
CA SER A 471 -12.80 -6.79 7.81
C SER A 471 -11.90 -5.98 8.77
N ALA A 472 -10.70 -5.60 8.32
CA ALA A 472 -9.79 -4.74 9.06
C ALA A 472 -10.08 -3.24 8.85
N ALA A 473 -11.01 -2.88 7.95
CA ALA A 473 -11.21 -1.51 7.51
C ALA A 473 -12.16 -0.72 8.41
N ASP A 474 -11.92 0.59 8.51
CA ASP A 474 -12.77 1.53 9.23
C ASP A 474 -14.08 1.73 8.47
N LEU A 475 -15.20 1.26 9.06
CA LEU A 475 -16.54 1.52 8.56
C LEU A 475 -16.93 2.97 8.88
N THR A 476 -17.38 3.71 7.87
CA THR A 476 -17.98 5.03 8.09
C THR A 476 -19.39 4.81 8.60
N ILE A 477 -19.59 4.96 9.91
CA ILE A 477 -20.89 4.81 10.55
C ILE A 477 -21.48 6.20 10.83
N ARG A 478 -22.61 6.58 10.23
CA ARG A 478 -23.36 7.74 10.73
C ARG A 478 -24.06 7.35 12.03
N LEU A 479 -23.63 7.98 13.12
CA LEU A 479 -24.33 7.91 14.38
C LEU A 479 -25.56 8.83 14.33
N ASP A 480 -26.69 8.38 14.87
CA ASP A 480 -27.82 9.26 15.13
C ASP A 480 -27.46 10.34 16.18
N PRO A 481 -28.30 11.36 16.42
CA PRO A 481 -28.05 12.39 17.43
C PRO A 481 -27.93 11.84 18.87
N HIS A 482 -28.24 10.56 19.10
CA HIS A 482 -28.14 9.85 20.36
C HIS A 482 -26.92 8.91 20.44
N GLY A 483 -26.08 8.87 19.39
CA GLY A 483 -24.88 8.04 19.35
C GLY A 483 -25.09 6.59 18.91
N ASN A 484 -26.25 6.24 18.35
CA ASN A 484 -26.53 4.88 17.86
C ASN A 484 -26.15 4.73 16.38
N VAL A 485 -25.65 3.55 16.03
CA VAL A 485 -25.40 3.12 14.65
C VAL A 485 -26.73 3.03 13.88
N LYS A 486 -26.84 3.71 12.73
CA LYS A 486 -27.94 3.45 11.79
C LYS A 486 -27.70 2.12 11.08
N ASP A 487 -28.42 1.09 11.51
CA ASP A 487 -28.30 -0.32 11.06
C ASP A 487 -28.38 -0.52 9.52
N GLY A 488 -29.03 0.40 8.80
CA GLY A 488 -29.16 0.36 7.33
C GLY A 488 -27.86 0.62 6.54
N GLU A 489 -26.93 1.42 7.06
CA GLU A 489 -25.75 1.86 6.28
C GLU A 489 -24.69 0.76 6.15
N ILE A 490 -24.47 -0.02 7.21
CA ILE A 490 -23.54 -1.17 7.19
C ILE A 490 -24.05 -2.24 6.21
N ARG A 491 -25.37 -2.52 6.25
CA ARG A 491 -26.05 -3.47 5.36
C ARG A 491 -25.87 -3.10 3.88
N ILE A 492 -25.99 -1.82 3.53
CA ILE A 492 -25.89 -1.35 2.14
C ILE A 492 -24.45 -1.41 1.64
N SER A 493 -23.46 -1.00 2.45
CA SER A 493 -22.05 -1.01 2.03
C SER A 493 -21.55 -2.43 1.74
N VAL A 494 -21.89 -3.40 2.60
CA VAL A 494 -21.54 -4.81 2.40
C VAL A 494 -22.27 -5.41 1.19
N SER A 495 -23.57 -5.14 1.05
CA SER A 495 -24.36 -5.64 -0.09
C SER A 495 -23.89 -5.06 -1.43
N ALA A 496 -23.53 -3.78 -1.48
CA ALA A 496 -23.01 -3.11 -2.67
C ALA A 496 -21.64 -3.68 -3.09
N LEU A 497 -20.74 -3.91 -2.12
CA LEU A 497 -19.47 -4.60 -2.36
C LEU A 497 -19.74 -5.99 -2.96
N ILE A 498 -20.54 -6.81 -2.29
CA ILE A 498 -20.86 -8.17 -2.74
C ILE A 498 -21.47 -8.15 -4.14
N ARG A 499 -22.48 -7.32 -4.39
CA ARG A 499 -23.10 -7.20 -5.73
C ARG A 499 -22.08 -6.81 -6.79
N GLY A 500 -21.23 -5.81 -6.53
CA GLY A 500 -20.19 -5.39 -7.48
C GLY A 500 -19.16 -6.49 -7.75
N LEU A 501 -18.75 -7.21 -6.71
CA LEU A 501 -17.85 -8.35 -6.83
C LEU A 501 -18.47 -9.52 -7.61
N PHE A 502 -19.72 -9.87 -7.34
CA PHE A 502 -20.41 -10.96 -8.03
C PHE A 502 -20.76 -10.60 -9.48
N GLN A 503 -21.22 -9.37 -9.77
CA GLN A 503 -21.36 -8.88 -11.15
C GLN A 503 -20.04 -8.96 -11.90
N SER A 504 -18.92 -8.61 -11.25
CA SER A 504 -17.60 -8.72 -11.88
C SER A 504 -17.15 -10.17 -12.15
N ARG A 505 -17.63 -11.15 -11.36
CA ARG A 505 -17.19 -12.57 -11.35
C ARG A 505 -18.11 -13.54 -12.12
N CYS A 506 -19.42 -13.28 -12.22
CA CYS A 506 -20.39 -14.11 -12.94
C CYS A 506 -20.15 -14.21 -14.45
N GLU A 507 -19.13 -13.55 -14.97
CA GLU A 507 -18.79 -13.48 -16.39
C GLU A 507 -17.61 -14.38 -16.79
N ILE A 508 -17.18 -15.31 -15.93
CA ILE A 508 -16.23 -16.38 -16.28
C ILE A 508 -17.03 -17.58 -16.82
N PRO A 509 -17.05 -17.86 -18.14
CA PRO A 509 -17.76 -19.01 -18.66
C PRO A 509 -17.05 -20.30 -18.20
N ASN A 510 -17.80 -21.28 -17.69
CA ASN A 510 -17.36 -22.66 -17.41
C ASN A 510 -16.46 -22.91 -16.19
N LYS A 511 -16.63 -22.21 -15.07
CA LYS A 511 -16.12 -22.70 -13.77
C LYS A 511 -17.23 -22.73 -12.72
N THR A 512 -17.64 -23.94 -12.32
CA THR A 512 -18.43 -24.18 -11.12
C THR A 512 -17.71 -23.60 -9.90
N PRO A 513 -18.40 -22.94 -8.97
CA PRO A 513 -17.78 -22.43 -7.75
C PRO A 513 -17.24 -23.60 -6.91
N PRO A 514 -15.95 -23.60 -6.50
CA PRO A 514 -15.50 -24.54 -5.50
C PRO A 514 -16.10 -24.13 -4.15
N PHE A 515 -17.11 -24.90 -3.71
CA PHE A 515 -17.64 -24.99 -2.33
C PHE A 515 -18.16 -23.68 -1.70
N ALA A 516 -19.48 -23.54 -1.60
CA ALA A 516 -20.13 -22.43 -0.90
C ALA A 516 -20.60 -22.86 0.50
N SER A 517 -20.35 -22.02 1.51
CA SER A 517 -20.96 -22.05 2.85
C SER A 517 -21.26 -20.59 3.23
N TYR A 518 -22.34 -20.34 3.99
CA TYR A 518 -23.06 -19.06 4.07
C TYR A 518 -22.84 -18.29 5.39
N VAL A 519 -22.99 -16.96 5.39
CA VAL A 519 -23.01 -16.08 6.58
C VAL A 519 -24.44 -15.67 6.89
N LEU A 520 -24.86 -15.72 8.16
CA LEU A 520 -26.15 -15.21 8.65
C LEU A 520 -25.94 -13.84 9.30
N LEU A 521 -26.69 -12.83 8.87
CA LEU A 521 -26.84 -11.56 9.60
C LEU A 521 -28.14 -11.65 10.40
N ASP A 522 -28.05 -11.86 11.71
CA ASP A 522 -29.23 -12.03 12.56
C ASP A 522 -29.79 -10.67 13.02
N GLY A 523 -31.02 -10.37 12.60
CA GLY A 523 -31.88 -9.33 13.16
C GLY A 523 -33.13 -9.91 13.86
N GLY A 524 -33.20 -11.22 14.11
CA GLY A 524 -34.35 -11.86 14.73
C GLY A 524 -34.17 -13.36 14.97
N THR A 525 -33.89 -13.73 16.23
CA THR A 525 -34.02 -14.99 17.01
C THR A 525 -34.25 -16.39 16.36
N ARG A 526 -34.25 -16.62 15.04
CA ARG A 526 -34.33 -17.96 14.44
C ARG A 526 -33.64 -18.06 13.07
N PRO A 527 -32.66 -18.96 12.89
CA PRO A 527 -32.07 -19.22 11.58
C PRO A 527 -33.03 -20.02 10.67
N CYS A 528 -33.10 -19.65 9.38
CA CYS A 528 -33.89 -20.32 8.35
C CYS A 528 -32.97 -20.85 7.23
N PRO A 529 -33.08 -22.11 6.78
CA PRO A 529 -32.22 -22.66 5.73
C PRO A 529 -32.72 -22.31 4.31
N ILE A 530 -31.84 -21.84 3.42
CA ILE A 530 -32.11 -21.63 1.99
C ILE A 530 -31.46 -22.73 1.15
N TYR A 531 -32.20 -23.25 0.15
CA TYR A 531 -31.76 -24.25 -0.83
C TYR A 531 -31.22 -23.63 -2.13
N THR A 532 -30.27 -24.28 -2.78
CA THR A 532 -29.56 -23.83 -3.99
C THR A 532 -30.42 -23.71 -5.26
N ASP A 533 -31.60 -24.32 -5.30
CA ASP A 533 -32.46 -24.34 -6.49
C ASP A 533 -33.30 -23.05 -6.66
N CYS A 534 -33.24 -22.12 -5.69
CA CYS A 534 -34.01 -20.87 -5.70
C CYS A 534 -33.33 -19.70 -6.44
N LEU A 535 -32.10 -19.86 -6.95
CA LEU A 535 -31.33 -18.80 -7.60
C LEU A 535 -31.73 -18.51 -9.06
N GLY A 536 -32.75 -19.20 -9.58
CA GLY A 536 -33.26 -19.02 -10.94
C GLY A 536 -34.47 -18.08 -11.07
N ASP A 537 -35.04 -17.61 -9.95
CA ASP A 537 -36.26 -16.80 -9.95
C ASP A 537 -36.00 -15.47 -9.23
N GLU A 538 -35.80 -14.40 -10.01
CA GLU A 538 -35.51 -13.04 -9.52
C GLU A 538 -36.62 -12.49 -8.60
N SER A 539 -37.82 -13.08 -8.62
CA SER A 539 -38.94 -12.67 -7.78
C SER A 539 -38.82 -13.09 -6.31
N ALA A 540 -38.07 -14.15 -6.00
CA ALA A 540 -37.97 -14.68 -4.63
C ALA A 540 -36.97 -13.93 -3.73
N ILE A 541 -36.03 -13.18 -4.32
CA ILE A 541 -35.02 -12.39 -3.58
C ILE A 541 -35.62 -11.08 -3.05
N ALA A 542 -36.78 -10.65 -3.58
CA ALA A 542 -37.39 -9.36 -3.28
C ALA A 542 -38.28 -9.34 -2.01
N GLU A 543 -38.59 -10.49 -1.39
CA GLU A 543 -39.57 -10.56 -0.29
C GLU A 543 -39.00 -10.93 1.10
N SER A 544 -37.69 -11.13 1.25
CA SER A 544 -37.09 -11.40 2.57
C SER A 544 -36.05 -10.35 2.96
N ASP A 545 -36.43 -9.41 3.83
CA ASP A 545 -35.60 -8.29 4.33
C ASP A 545 -34.35 -8.69 5.16
N ASN A 546 -34.02 -9.98 5.28
CA ASN A 546 -33.09 -10.48 6.31
C ASN A 546 -32.11 -11.58 5.87
N ILE A 547 -31.82 -11.79 4.59
CA ILE A 547 -30.86 -12.85 4.20
C ILE A 547 -29.83 -12.36 3.17
N PHE A 548 -28.54 -12.51 3.52
CA PHE A 548 -27.40 -12.22 2.64
C PHE A 548 -26.40 -13.38 2.66
N LEU A 549 -25.73 -13.65 1.53
CA LEU A 549 -24.80 -14.78 1.35
C LEU A 549 -23.36 -14.28 1.14
N LEU A 550 -22.38 -14.85 1.84
CA LEU A 550 -20.95 -14.60 1.67
C LEU A 550 -20.17 -15.94 1.70
N PRO A 551 -19.13 -16.14 0.86
CA PRO A 551 -18.41 -17.41 0.77
C PRO A 551 -17.18 -17.48 1.68
N ILE A 552 -17.02 -18.61 2.38
CA ILE A 552 -15.85 -18.97 3.20
C ILE A 552 -15.07 -20.09 2.50
N THR A 553 -13.75 -19.96 2.41
CA THR A 553 -12.86 -21.08 2.11
C THR A 553 -11.79 -21.19 3.17
N SER A 554 -11.89 -22.19 4.05
CA SER A 554 -10.70 -22.90 4.50
C SER A 554 -11.00 -24.38 4.47
N GLY A 555 -10.12 -25.13 3.82
CA GLY A 555 -10.32 -26.50 3.42
C GLY A 555 -9.86 -27.53 4.44
N GLN A 556 -10.10 -27.41 5.75
CA GLN A 556 -9.73 -28.46 6.70
C GLN A 556 -10.64 -28.52 7.93
N THR A 557 -10.87 -29.74 8.43
CA THR A 557 -11.74 -30.04 9.58
C THR A 557 -10.98 -29.72 10.86
N ILE A 558 -11.45 -28.74 11.64
CA ILE A 558 -10.80 -28.33 12.88
C ILE A 558 -11.34 -29.19 14.02
N SER A 559 -10.43 -29.92 14.68
CA SER A 559 -10.73 -30.69 15.87
C SER A 559 -9.80 -30.25 17.01
N LYS A 560 -10.33 -30.25 18.24
CA LYS A 560 -9.64 -29.81 19.46
C LYS A 560 -8.31 -30.57 19.62
N PRO A 561 -7.17 -29.90 19.87
CA PRO A 561 -5.88 -30.58 19.96
C PRO A 561 -5.85 -31.52 21.16
N ARG A 562 -5.43 -32.77 20.95
CA ARG A 562 -5.07 -33.69 22.04
C ARG A 562 -3.64 -33.38 22.45
N LEU A 563 -3.44 -33.16 23.75
CA LEU A 563 -2.12 -33.02 24.36
C LEU A 563 -1.25 -34.25 24.02
N LYS A 564 -0.26 -34.04 23.16
CA LYS A 564 0.89 -34.93 22.98
C LYS A 564 2.16 -34.09 23.10
N GLU A 565 3.12 -34.61 23.83
CA GLU A 565 4.47 -34.09 23.88
C GLU A 565 5.15 -34.39 22.53
N GLU A 566 5.68 -33.35 21.91
CA GLU A 566 6.22 -33.24 20.54
C GLU A 566 5.18 -32.98 19.43
N LEU A 567 5.17 -31.74 18.92
CA LEU A 567 4.34 -31.23 17.83
C LEU A 567 5.16 -31.16 16.54
N ASP A 568 4.59 -31.57 15.40
CA ASP A 568 5.15 -31.34 14.07
C ASP A 568 4.72 -29.97 13.49
N ASP A 569 5.38 -29.55 12.42
CA ASP A 569 5.16 -28.23 11.78
C ASP A 569 3.70 -28.05 11.27
N GLU A 570 3.01 -29.14 10.92
CA GLU A 570 1.59 -29.12 10.50
C GLU A 570 0.62 -28.91 11.68
N GLU A 571 0.98 -29.37 12.88
CA GLU A 571 0.20 -29.17 14.10
C GLU A 571 0.42 -27.77 14.71
N VAL A 572 1.61 -27.17 14.53
CA VAL A 572 1.90 -25.77 14.90
C VAL A 572 1.08 -24.80 14.06
N GLU A 573 0.94 -25.07 12.75
CA GLU A 573 0.13 -24.24 11.85
C GLU A 573 -1.38 -24.32 12.19
N ARG A 574 -1.88 -25.52 12.53
CA ARG A 574 -3.25 -25.72 13.03
C ARG A 574 -3.54 -25.01 14.36
N GLN A 575 -2.55 -24.93 15.25
CA GLN A 575 -2.69 -24.17 16.49
C GLN A 575 -2.74 -22.66 16.24
N ARG A 576 -1.96 -22.15 15.27
CA ARG A 576 -1.98 -20.72 14.91
C ARG A 576 -3.36 -20.27 14.43
N ASP A 577 -3.98 -21.00 13.50
CA ASP A 577 -5.28 -20.66 12.93
C ASP A 577 -6.40 -20.72 13.99
N TYR A 578 -6.32 -21.66 14.95
CA TYR A 578 -7.23 -21.73 16.09
C TYR A 578 -7.08 -20.51 17.01
N TYR A 579 -5.85 -20.11 17.34
CA TYR A 579 -5.61 -18.94 18.20
C TYR A 579 -5.94 -17.61 17.50
N GLU A 580 -5.75 -17.49 16.19
CA GLU A 580 -6.20 -16.33 15.39
C GLU A 580 -7.74 -16.23 15.37
N PHE A 581 -8.44 -17.36 15.17
CA PHE A 581 -9.91 -17.40 15.28
C PHE A 581 -10.41 -17.03 16.69
N MET A 582 -9.76 -17.55 17.74
CA MET A 582 -10.09 -17.20 19.13
C MET A 582 -9.79 -15.73 19.45
N ALA A 583 -8.75 -15.13 18.85
CA ALA A 583 -8.43 -13.72 18.99
C ALA A 583 -9.46 -12.79 18.30
N VAL A 584 -10.08 -13.25 17.21
CA VAL A 584 -11.22 -12.57 16.58
C VAL A 584 -12.46 -12.63 17.49
N LEU A 585 -12.77 -13.80 18.07
CA LEU A 585 -13.89 -13.94 19.01
C LEU A 585 -13.70 -13.14 20.31
N ASP A 586 -12.47 -13.00 20.80
CA ASP A 586 -12.14 -12.19 21.99
C ASP A 586 -12.41 -10.70 21.80
N LYS A 587 -12.42 -10.20 20.56
CA LYS A 587 -12.66 -8.79 20.24
C LYS A 587 -14.14 -8.45 20.04
N VAL A 588 -15.02 -9.43 19.84
CA VAL A 588 -16.38 -9.18 19.29
C VAL A 588 -17.51 -9.65 20.23
N GLY A 589 -17.26 -10.37 21.32
CA GLY A 589 -18.32 -10.97 22.13
C GLY A 589 -18.14 -10.95 23.66
N THR A 590 -19.26 -10.95 24.39
CA THR A 590 -19.33 -11.26 25.84
C THR A 590 -19.24 -12.77 26.07
N ALA A 591 -18.74 -13.21 27.24
CA ALA A 591 -18.54 -14.63 27.59
C ALA A 591 -19.76 -15.53 27.30
N ALA A 592 -20.99 -15.05 27.50
CA ALA A 592 -22.21 -15.81 27.23
C ALA A 592 -22.41 -16.16 25.73
N ALA A 593 -21.99 -15.30 24.81
CA ALA A 593 -22.09 -15.54 23.37
C ALA A 593 -21.05 -16.55 22.88
N LYS A 594 -19.93 -16.70 23.61
CA LYS A 594 -18.95 -17.76 23.35
C LYS A 594 -19.50 -19.13 23.69
N ASP A 595 -20.18 -19.25 24.84
CA ASP A 595 -20.69 -20.52 25.33
C ASP A 595 -21.84 -21.06 24.46
N GLU A 596 -22.73 -20.17 23.98
CA GLU A 596 -23.85 -20.52 23.08
C GLU A 596 -23.36 -21.00 21.69
N CYS A 597 -22.38 -20.32 21.09
CA CYS A 597 -21.77 -20.77 19.82
C CYS A 597 -21.02 -22.10 19.96
N LEU A 598 -20.45 -22.39 21.13
CA LEU A 598 -19.72 -23.64 21.38
C LEU A 598 -20.67 -24.83 21.58
N GLU A 599 -21.79 -24.65 22.28
CA GLU A 599 -22.80 -25.70 22.49
C GLU A 599 -23.52 -26.14 21.20
N GLU A 600 -23.77 -25.22 20.26
CA GLU A 600 -24.40 -25.57 18.97
C GLU A 600 -23.44 -26.33 18.03
N VAL A 601 -22.15 -26.02 18.08
CA VAL A 601 -21.12 -26.75 17.32
C VAL A 601 -20.96 -28.18 17.82
N GLU A 602 -21.06 -28.41 19.13
CA GLU A 602 -20.92 -29.73 19.74
C GLU A 602 -22.12 -30.67 19.49
N ASN A 603 -23.32 -30.13 19.22
CA ASN A 603 -24.55 -30.92 19.07
C ASN A 603 -24.99 -31.20 17.63
N SER A 604 -24.25 -30.75 16.60
CA SER A 604 -24.61 -31.01 15.20
C SER A 604 -24.07 -32.35 14.67
N GLU A 605 -24.94 -33.22 14.12
CA GLU A 605 -24.59 -34.57 13.63
C GLU A 605 -23.85 -34.61 12.26
N PHE A 606 -23.30 -33.50 11.75
CA PHE A 606 -22.67 -33.47 10.42
C PHE A 606 -21.28 -32.81 10.39
N PRO A 607 -20.23 -33.49 9.88
CA PRO A 607 -18.86 -32.98 9.89
C PRO A 607 -18.59 -32.07 8.67
N ALA A 608 -19.20 -30.89 8.61
CA ALA A 608 -18.86 -29.87 7.60
C ALA A 608 -19.35 -28.43 7.89
N ALA A 609 -19.72 -28.07 9.12
CA ALA A 609 -20.11 -26.69 9.41
C ALA A 609 -18.87 -25.80 9.62
N ARG A 610 -18.55 -24.97 8.62
CA ARG A 610 -17.44 -24.00 8.64
C ARG A 610 -17.99 -22.60 8.93
N TYR A 611 -17.60 -22.07 10.09
CA TYR A 611 -17.56 -20.67 10.56
C TYR A 611 -18.71 -19.70 10.21
N VAL A 612 -19.18 -18.97 11.22
CA VAL A 612 -20.11 -17.84 11.09
C VAL A 612 -19.36 -16.57 11.52
N LEU A 613 -19.20 -15.59 10.62
CA LEU A 613 -18.75 -14.24 10.98
C LEU A 613 -19.99 -13.43 11.38
N VAL A 614 -20.22 -13.27 12.68
CA VAL A 614 -21.29 -12.41 13.21
C VAL A 614 -20.73 -10.99 13.34
N ILE A 615 -21.11 -10.10 12.43
CA ILE A 615 -20.86 -8.66 12.60
C ILE A 615 -22.03 -8.13 13.44
N LYS A 616 -21.72 -7.62 14.63
CA LYS A 616 -22.70 -7.16 15.61
C LYS A 616 -22.98 -5.66 15.47
#